data_AF-A0AAE3EV99-F1
#
_entry.id   AF-A0AAE3EV99-F1
#
_cell.length_a   1.000
_cell.length_b   1.000
_cell.length_c   1.000
_cell.angle_alpha   90.00
_cell.angle_beta   90.00
_cell.angle_gamma   90.00
#
_symmetry.space_group_name_H-M   'P 1'
#
loop_
_entity.id
_entity.type
_entity.pdbx_description
1 polymer ?
#
loop_
_entity_poly.entity_id
_entity_poly.type
_entity_poly.pdbx_seq_one_letter_code
_entity_poly.pdbx_strand_id
1 'polypeptide(L)'
;MKEKNFTRKELYDLVWEQPMCKLAKKFKIEPQRLKEICEENEIPLPNSGYWSKVRFNKEVIKTQLPKIKNDNSQINLKTRKFKADYLRRAFELEQRNDLKFKVPTRISTYHSLVRPAKKLFEKIDDSEEIFKFWDVSQEHDILPIHTDLALRSRALRFMDTFIRILETMGHKITFEYSRCHVEMFGQLAEINLRQKVYRIRDKDESGWGRESWEASD
;
A
#
# COMPACT_ATOMS: atom_id res chain seq x y z
N MET A 1 -24.03 -4.44 -18.14
CA MET A 1 -23.07 -3.77 -19.06
C MET A 1 -22.20 -4.85 -19.68
N LYS A 2 -22.27 -5.07 -21.00
CA LYS A 2 -21.64 -6.23 -21.67
C LYS A 2 -20.13 -6.28 -21.38
N GLU A 3 -19.67 -7.42 -20.90
CA GLU A 3 -18.26 -7.80 -20.87
C GLU A 3 -17.73 -7.72 -22.31
N LYS A 4 -16.82 -6.78 -22.57
CA LYS A 4 -16.25 -6.62 -23.89
C LYS A 4 -14.92 -7.35 -23.90
N ASN A 5 -14.99 -8.60 -24.32
CA ASN A 5 -13.83 -9.42 -24.60
C ASN A 5 -13.31 -9.04 -25.99
N PHE A 6 -11.99 -8.92 -26.12
CA PHE A 6 -11.30 -8.62 -27.38
C PHE A 6 -10.38 -9.77 -27.72
N THR A 7 -10.24 -10.07 -29.00
CA THR A 7 -9.13 -10.92 -29.43
C THR A 7 -7.81 -10.15 -29.37
N ARG A 8 -6.68 -10.88 -29.28
CA ARG A 8 -5.34 -10.27 -29.28
C ARG A 8 -5.11 -9.37 -30.50
N LYS A 9 -5.57 -9.82 -31.67
CA LYS A 9 -5.49 -9.06 -32.92
C LYS A 9 -6.37 -7.80 -32.91
N GLU A 10 -7.61 -7.90 -32.44
CA GLU A 10 -8.49 -6.73 -32.31
C GLU A 10 -7.91 -5.67 -31.39
N LEU A 11 -7.32 -6.09 -30.25
CA LEU A 11 -6.71 -5.15 -29.32
C LEU A 11 -5.48 -4.48 -29.91
N TYR A 12 -4.65 -5.23 -30.65
CA TYR A 12 -3.53 -4.68 -31.43
C TYR A 12 -4.03 -3.64 -32.44
N ASP A 13 -5.00 -3.97 -33.28
CA ASP A 13 -5.51 -3.06 -34.31
C ASP A 13 -6.03 -1.75 -33.69
N LEU A 14 -6.77 -1.85 -32.58
CA LEU A 14 -7.26 -0.68 -31.84
C LEU A 14 -6.13 0.21 -31.31
N VAL A 15 -5.10 -0.39 -30.70
CA VAL A 15 -3.95 0.32 -30.14
C VAL A 15 -3.13 1.03 -31.21
N TRP A 16 -3.10 0.51 -32.43
CA TRP A 16 -2.41 1.13 -33.57
C TRP A 16 -3.28 2.09 -34.38
N GLU A 17 -4.61 2.08 -34.18
CA GLU A 17 -5.58 3.00 -34.79
C GLU A 17 -5.83 4.26 -33.93
N GLN A 18 -5.83 4.13 -32.60
CA GLN A 18 -6.11 5.24 -31.69
C GLN A 18 -5.09 5.38 -30.54
N PRO A 19 -4.76 6.62 -30.12
CA PRO A 19 -3.92 6.83 -28.95
C PRO A 19 -4.49 6.18 -27.69
N MET A 20 -3.62 5.56 -26.90
CA MET A 20 -4.01 4.85 -25.66
C MET A 20 -4.85 5.71 -24.71
N CYS A 21 -4.56 7.01 -24.57
CA CYS A 21 -5.37 7.91 -23.73
C CYS A 21 -6.82 8.01 -24.19
N LYS A 22 -7.08 7.95 -25.51
CA LYS A 22 -8.46 7.95 -26.05
C LYS A 22 -9.13 6.60 -25.81
N LEU A 23 -8.41 5.49 -26.03
CA LEU A 23 -8.92 4.14 -25.78
C LEU A 23 -9.26 3.92 -24.30
N ALA A 24 -8.37 4.33 -23.39
CA ALA A 24 -8.56 4.27 -21.96
C ALA A 24 -9.85 5.00 -21.53
N LYS A 25 -10.08 6.21 -22.03
CA LYS A 25 -11.33 6.96 -21.81
C LYS A 25 -12.55 6.24 -22.39
N LYS A 26 -12.46 5.71 -23.61
CA LYS A 26 -13.55 4.98 -24.29
C LYS A 26 -13.96 3.73 -23.51
N PHE A 27 -13.00 3.01 -22.95
CA PHE A 27 -13.24 1.78 -22.19
C PHE A 27 -13.43 2.02 -20.69
N LYS A 28 -13.30 3.26 -20.20
CA LYS A 28 -13.36 3.64 -18.79
C LYS A 28 -12.39 2.84 -17.93
N ILE A 29 -11.15 2.69 -18.42
CA ILE A 29 -10.04 2.04 -17.73
C ILE A 29 -8.87 3.02 -17.61
N GLU A 30 -7.98 2.76 -16.68
CA GLU A 30 -6.76 3.55 -16.52
C GLU A 30 -5.77 3.30 -17.68
N PRO A 31 -5.10 4.34 -18.24
CA PRO A 31 -4.13 4.16 -19.32
C PRO A 31 -3.00 3.19 -18.98
N GLN A 32 -2.53 3.22 -17.73
CA GLN A 32 -1.51 2.30 -17.25
C GLN A 32 -2.02 0.85 -17.26
N ARG A 33 -3.28 0.62 -16.89
CA ARG A 33 -3.90 -0.71 -16.95
C ARG A 33 -4.00 -1.22 -18.39
N LEU A 34 -4.37 -0.37 -19.35
CA LEU A 34 -4.38 -0.76 -20.75
C LEU A 34 -2.97 -1.15 -21.24
N LYS A 35 -1.93 -0.47 -20.74
CA LYS A 35 -0.52 -0.81 -21.03
C LYS A 35 -0.14 -2.18 -20.49
N GLU A 36 -0.42 -2.42 -19.21
CA GLU A 36 -0.18 -3.73 -18.56
C GLU A 36 -0.87 -4.86 -19.32
N ILE A 37 -2.12 -4.66 -19.76
CA ILE A 37 -2.85 -5.67 -20.53
C ILE A 37 -2.16 -5.95 -21.88
N CYS A 38 -1.64 -4.93 -22.55
CA CYS A 38 -0.90 -5.13 -23.80
C CYS A 38 0.41 -5.88 -23.54
N GLU A 39 1.14 -5.55 -22.47
CA GLU A 39 2.38 -6.24 -22.06
C GLU A 39 2.11 -7.71 -21.68
N GLU A 40 1.07 -7.98 -20.89
CA GLU A 40 0.63 -9.33 -20.48
C GLU A 40 0.31 -10.24 -21.69
N ASN A 41 -0.14 -9.65 -22.81
CA ASN A 41 -0.51 -10.36 -24.03
C ASN A 41 0.53 -10.21 -25.14
N GLU A 42 1.73 -9.68 -24.81
CA GLU A 42 2.82 -9.46 -25.77
C GLU A 42 2.35 -8.72 -27.04
N ILE A 43 1.53 -7.69 -26.85
CA ILE A 43 1.05 -6.80 -27.89
C ILE A 43 2.01 -5.61 -27.98
N PRO A 44 2.72 -5.42 -29.10
CA PRO A 44 3.65 -4.31 -29.23
C PRO A 44 2.89 -2.99 -29.27
N LEU A 45 3.36 -2.04 -28.47
CA LEU A 45 2.79 -0.70 -28.37
C LEU A 45 3.49 0.26 -29.35
N PRO A 46 2.77 1.25 -29.89
CA PRO A 46 3.40 2.30 -30.68
C PRO A 46 4.40 3.09 -29.83
N ASN A 47 5.56 3.42 -30.41
CA ASN A 47 6.55 4.25 -29.72
C ASN A 47 5.99 5.66 -29.43
N SER A 48 6.61 6.38 -28.49
CA SER A 48 6.13 7.70 -28.06
C SER A 48 6.03 8.72 -29.21
N GLY A 49 6.86 8.58 -30.24
CA GLY A 49 6.85 9.45 -31.43
C GLY A 49 5.88 9.04 -32.54
N TYR A 50 5.26 7.86 -32.47
CA TYR A 50 4.42 7.31 -33.53
C TYR A 50 3.24 8.23 -33.83
N TRP A 51 2.48 8.62 -32.80
CA TRP A 51 1.30 9.47 -32.96
C TRP A 51 1.63 10.87 -33.47
N SER A 52 2.81 11.41 -33.12
CA SER A 52 3.30 12.67 -33.67
C SER A 52 3.58 12.52 -35.16
N LYS A 53 4.25 11.45 -35.60
CA LYS A 53 4.50 11.17 -37.02
C LYS A 53 3.20 11.00 -37.81
N VAL A 54 2.23 10.24 -37.28
CA VAL A 54 0.89 10.10 -37.88
C VAL A 54 0.21 11.46 -38.06
N ARG A 55 0.25 12.32 -37.03
CA ARG A 55 -0.37 13.66 -37.09
C ARG A 55 0.25 14.57 -38.16
N PHE A 56 1.54 14.41 -38.46
CA PHE A 56 2.26 15.18 -39.47
C PHE A 56 2.37 14.45 -40.83
N ASN A 57 1.56 13.40 -41.07
CA ASN A 57 1.57 12.61 -42.30
C ASN A 57 2.97 12.07 -42.69
N LYS A 58 3.81 11.77 -41.70
CA LYS A 58 5.13 11.17 -41.93
C LYS A 58 5.02 9.65 -42.01
N GLU A 59 5.99 9.03 -42.67
CA GLU A 59 6.10 7.57 -42.71
C GLU A 59 6.22 6.99 -41.30
N VAL A 60 5.40 5.96 -41.04
CA VAL A 60 5.34 5.25 -39.77
C VAL A 60 5.54 3.77 -39.97
N ILE A 61 6.36 3.16 -39.11
CA ILE A 61 6.60 1.73 -39.09
C ILE A 61 5.71 1.13 -38.00
N LYS A 62 4.83 0.20 -38.40
CA LYS A 62 4.04 -0.59 -37.45
C LYS A 62 4.78 -1.87 -37.10
N THR A 63 5.03 -2.09 -35.81
CA THR A 63 5.68 -3.31 -35.33
C THR A 63 4.71 -4.48 -35.46
N GLN A 64 5.08 -5.50 -36.23
CA GLN A 64 4.20 -6.65 -36.44
C GLN A 64 3.89 -7.38 -35.13
N LEU A 65 2.66 -7.87 -35.01
CA LEU A 65 2.21 -8.65 -33.87
C LEU A 65 2.98 -10.00 -33.82
N PRO A 66 3.73 -10.31 -32.75
CA PRO A 66 4.46 -11.58 -32.63
C PRO A 66 3.51 -12.77 -32.66
N LYS A 67 3.88 -13.89 -33.29
CA LYS A 67 3.06 -15.12 -33.24
C LYS A 67 3.31 -15.87 -31.92
N ILE A 68 2.26 -16.15 -31.16
CA ILE A 68 2.30 -16.84 -29.87
C ILE A 68 1.38 -18.05 -29.91
N LYS A 69 1.68 -19.08 -29.12
CA LYS A 69 0.89 -20.33 -29.05
C LYS A 69 -0.59 -20.12 -28.68
N ASN A 70 -0.94 -19.04 -27.97
CA ASN A 70 -2.29 -18.75 -27.45
C ASN A 70 -2.94 -17.51 -28.09
N ASP A 71 -2.85 -17.36 -29.43
CA ASP A 71 -3.28 -16.15 -30.16
C ASP A 71 -4.81 -15.87 -30.11
N ASN A 72 -5.62 -16.89 -29.82
CA ASN A 72 -7.10 -16.78 -29.77
C ASN A 72 -7.67 -16.50 -28.37
N SER A 73 -6.83 -16.12 -27.41
CA SER A 73 -7.27 -15.83 -26.04
C SER A 73 -8.17 -14.59 -26.00
N GLN A 74 -9.30 -14.69 -25.30
CA GLN A 74 -10.21 -13.58 -25.07
C GLN A 74 -9.65 -12.66 -23.97
N ILE A 75 -9.35 -11.41 -24.33
CA ILE A 75 -8.79 -10.39 -23.43
C ILE A 75 -9.94 -9.54 -22.89
N ASN A 76 -10.19 -9.62 -21.58
CA ASN A 76 -11.13 -8.74 -20.90
C ASN A 76 -10.40 -7.54 -20.31
N LEU A 77 -10.74 -6.34 -20.80
CA LEU A 77 -10.09 -5.10 -20.39
C LEU A 77 -10.41 -4.68 -18.94
N LYS A 78 -11.48 -5.21 -18.35
CA LYS A 78 -11.94 -4.86 -17.00
C LYS A 78 -11.45 -5.83 -15.93
N THR A 79 -11.05 -7.05 -16.31
CA THR A 79 -10.57 -8.02 -15.34
C THR A 79 -9.18 -7.60 -14.85
N ARG A 80 -9.07 -7.34 -13.54
CA ARG A 80 -7.79 -7.04 -12.90
C ARG A 80 -7.20 -8.33 -12.37
N LYS A 81 -6.02 -8.70 -12.87
CA LYS A 81 -5.23 -9.78 -12.29
C LYS A 81 -4.38 -9.20 -11.16
N PHE A 82 -4.27 -9.94 -10.08
CA PHE A 82 -3.43 -9.58 -8.94
C PHE A 82 -2.35 -10.63 -8.77
N LYS A 83 -1.13 -10.21 -8.43
CA LYS A 83 0.00 -11.12 -8.19
C LYS A 83 -0.19 -11.97 -6.93
N ALA A 84 -0.97 -11.48 -5.97
CA ALA A 84 -1.25 -12.11 -4.70
C ALA A 84 -2.62 -11.68 -4.17
N ASP A 85 -3.24 -12.51 -3.32
CA ASP A 85 -4.59 -12.27 -2.78
C ASP A 85 -4.67 -11.03 -1.89
N TYR A 86 -3.62 -10.72 -1.13
CA TYR A 86 -3.61 -9.52 -0.28
C TYR A 86 -3.67 -8.22 -1.11
N LEU A 87 -3.10 -8.21 -2.32
CA LEU A 87 -3.17 -7.05 -3.22
C LEU A 87 -4.57 -6.86 -3.77
N ARG A 88 -5.26 -7.97 -4.09
CA ARG A 88 -6.68 -7.94 -4.45
C ARG A 88 -7.48 -7.37 -3.29
N ARG A 89 -7.23 -7.84 -2.07
CA ARG A 89 -7.96 -7.40 -0.89
C ARG A 89 -7.72 -5.92 -0.59
N ALA A 90 -6.48 -5.45 -0.68
CA ALA A 90 -6.15 -4.04 -0.54
C ALA A 90 -6.92 -3.17 -1.55
N PHE A 91 -6.95 -3.59 -2.83
CA PHE A 91 -7.72 -2.89 -3.85
C PHE A 91 -9.23 -2.87 -3.53
N GLU A 92 -9.81 -4.00 -3.11
CA GLU A 92 -11.22 -4.07 -2.71
C GLU A 92 -11.54 -3.11 -1.55
N LEU A 93 -10.63 -2.99 -0.57
CA LEU A 93 -10.76 -2.07 0.55
C LEU A 93 -10.61 -0.60 0.13
N GLU A 94 -9.74 -0.29 -0.84
CA GLU A 94 -9.60 1.08 -1.36
C GLU A 94 -10.85 1.56 -2.12
N GLN A 95 -11.63 0.65 -2.72
CA GLN A 95 -12.89 1.00 -3.39
C GLN A 95 -14.05 1.26 -2.43
N ARG A 96 -13.88 0.99 -1.14
CA ARG A 96 -14.90 1.23 -0.12
C ARG A 96 -14.90 2.70 0.31
N ASN A 97 -16.01 3.40 0.02
CA ASN A 97 -16.15 4.82 0.36
C ASN A 97 -16.33 5.08 1.87
N ASP A 98 -16.72 4.06 2.64
CA ASP A 98 -16.89 4.16 4.09
C ASP A 98 -15.55 4.12 4.85
N LEU A 99 -14.49 3.60 4.23
CA LEU A 99 -13.16 3.51 4.84
C LEU A 99 -12.31 4.73 4.50
N LYS A 100 -11.80 5.41 5.53
CA LYS A 100 -10.95 6.61 5.38
C LYS A 100 -9.52 6.33 5.81
N PHE A 101 -8.71 5.80 4.88
CA PHE A 101 -7.29 5.48 5.12
C PHE A 101 -6.38 6.71 5.31
N LYS A 102 -6.89 7.92 5.07
CA LYS A 102 -6.10 9.15 5.17
C LYS A 102 -5.93 9.57 6.64
N VAL A 103 -4.72 9.44 7.15
CA VAL A 103 -4.36 9.92 8.49
C VAL A 103 -4.46 11.45 8.55
N PRO A 104 -5.28 12.02 9.45
CA PRO A 104 -5.44 13.47 9.56
C PRO A 104 -4.19 14.14 10.15
N THR A 105 -3.97 15.41 9.84
CA THR A 105 -2.85 16.21 10.39
C THR A 105 -3.05 16.57 11.85
N ARG A 106 -4.30 16.75 12.28
CA ARG A 106 -4.72 17.08 13.64
C ARG A 106 -5.95 16.26 14.01
N ILE A 107 -6.04 15.87 15.28
CA ILE A 107 -7.17 15.15 15.85
C ILE A 107 -7.57 15.86 17.15
N SER A 108 -8.85 16.19 17.28
CA SER A 108 -9.40 16.80 18.50
C SER A 108 -9.58 15.79 19.62
N THR A 109 -10.03 14.58 19.28
CA THR A 109 -10.37 13.55 20.26
C THR A 109 -9.88 12.18 19.80
N TYR A 110 -8.87 11.67 20.49
CA TYR A 110 -8.36 10.33 20.26
C TYR A 110 -9.35 9.24 20.67
N HIS A 111 -9.27 8.10 19.99
CA HIS A 111 -9.96 6.88 20.29
C HIS A 111 -9.67 6.41 21.73
N SER A 112 -10.62 5.74 22.36
CA SER A 112 -10.50 5.29 23.77
C SER A 112 -9.22 4.49 24.00
N LEU A 113 -8.86 3.59 23.07
CA LEU A 113 -7.64 2.77 23.12
C LEU A 113 -6.34 3.55 22.92
N VAL A 114 -6.38 4.73 22.30
CA VAL A 114 -5.18 5.55 22.03
C VAL A 114 -4.87 6.48 23.20
N ARG A 115 -5.88 6.88 23.98
CA ARG A 115 -5.72 7.81 25.10
C ARG A 115 -4.75 7.31 26.19
N PRO A 116 -4.78 6.02 26.62
CA PRO A 116 -3.80 5.49 27.58
C PRO A 116 -2.38 5.64 27.06
N ALA A 117 -2.11 5.17 25.83
CA ALA A 117 -0.79 5.30 25.21
C ALA A 117 -0.30 6.75 25.15
N LYS A 118 -1.18 7.71 24.82
CA LYS A 118 -0.82 9.14 24.83
C LYS A 118 -0.43 9.63 26.22
N LYS A 119 -1.23 9.32 27.25
CA LYS A 119 -0.94 9.71 28.64
C LYS A 119 0.36 9.11 29.13
N LEU A 120 0.64 7.86 28.78
CA LEU A 120 1.89 7.21 29.10
C LEU A 120 3.07 7.97 28.47
N PHE A 121 2.99 8.31 27.18
CA PHE A 121 4.06 9.06 26.53
C PHE A 121 4.28 10.44 27.13
N GLU A 122 3.21 11.17 27.49
CA GLU A 122 3.32 12.46 28.18
C GLU A 122 4.08 12.31 29.51
N LYS A 123 3.75 11.30 30.33
CA LYS A 123 4.48 11.03 31.58
C LYS A 123 5.97 10.71 31.32
N ILE A 124 6.27 9.90 30.30
CA ILE A 124 7.64 9.54 29.91
C ILE A 124 8.43 10.77 29.45
N ASP A 125 7.77 11.69 28.76
CA ASP A 125 8.42 12.89 28.22
C ASP A 125 8.66 13.95 29.29
N ASP A 126 7.79 14.02 30.31
CA ASP A 126 7.89 14.98 31.42
C ASP A 126 8.87 14.53 32.53
N SER A 127 9.37 13.29 32.51
CA SER A 127 10.26 12.77 33.54
C SER A 127 11.75 13.07 33.26
N GLU A 128 12.45 13.65 34.25
CA GLU A 128 13.91 13.88 34.18
C GLU A 128 14.74 12.63 34.49
N GLU A 129 14.18 11.64 35.19
CA GLU A 129 14.84 10.37 35.48
C GLU A 129 14.51 9.30 34.42
N ILE A 130 15.44 8.34 34.23
CA ILE A 130 15.22 7.12 33.44
C ILE A 130 13.93 6.45 33.92
N PHE A 131 12.85 6.62 33.15
CA PHE A 131 11.53 6.08 33.43
C PHE A 131 11.67 4.59 33.80
N LYS A 132 11.40 4.24 35.05
CA LYS A 132 11.58 2.85 35.49
C LYS A 132 10.49 2.04 34.82
N PHE A 133 10.90 1.00 34.08
CA PHE A 133 10.02 0.05 33.38
C PHE A 133 8.81 -0.43 34.21
N TRP A 134 8.96 -0.46 35.54
CA TRP A 134 7.92 -0.83 36.50
C TRP A 134 6.76 0.17 36.63
N ASP A 135 6.97 1.47 36.35
CA ASP A 135 5.91 2.49 36.39
C ASP A 135 4.88 2.31 35.24
N VAL A 136 5.27 1.59 34.18
CA VAL A 136 4.42 1.22 33.03
C VAL A 136 3.67 -0.10 33.28
N SER A 137 4.10 -0.90 34.25
CA SER A 137 3.59 -2.26 34.49
C SER A 137 2.15 -2.33 35.01
N GLN A 138 1.59 -1.20 35.45
CA GLN A 138 0.23 -1.08 36.01
C GLN A 138 -0.83 -0.76 34.94
N GLU A 139 -0.42 -0.28 33.76
CA GLU A 139 -1.33 -0.01 32.65
C GLU A 139 -1.38 -1.27 31.76
N HIS A 140 -2.20 -2.24 32.16
CA HIS A 140 -2.59 -3.33 31.26
C HIS A 140 -3.41 -2.70 30.12
N ASP A 141 -3.14 -3.09 28.87
CA ASP A 141 -3.86 -2.66 27.65
C ASP A 141 -3.39 -1.35 26.98
N ILE A 142 -2.07 -1.15 26.90
CA ILE A 142 -1.47 -0.05 26.12
C ILE A 142 -1.16 -0.48 24.69
N LEU A 143 -1.43 0.41 23.73
CA LEU A 143 -1.04 0.19 22.33
C LEU A 143 0.50 0.10 22.17
N PRO A 144 1.02 -0.91 21.45
CA PRO A 144 2.45 -1.13 21.28
C PRO A 144 3.04 -0.18 20.24
N ILE A 145 3.28 1.06 20.65
CA ILE A 145 3.87 2.11 19.84
C ILE A 145 5.32 2.33 20.32
N HIS A 146 6.28 2.05 19.46
CA HIS A 146 7.72 2.19 19.72
C HIS A 146 8.32 3.15 18.70
N THR A 147 8.32 4.43 19.04
CA THR A 147 8.80 5.52 18.17
C THR A 147 9.51 6.60 18.95
N ASP A 148 10.41 7.32 18.30
CA ASP A 148 11.06 8.50 18.85
C ASP A 148 10.06 9.64 19.12
N LEU A 149 10.45 10.56 20.01
CA LEU A 149 9.64 11.71 20.44
C LEU A 149 9.05 12.50 19.26
N ALA A 150 9.86 12.75 18.22
CA ALA A 150 9.45 13.48 17.02
C ALA A 150 8.30 12.81 16.25
N LEU A 151 8.20 11.47 16.31
CA LEU A 151 7.22 10.70 15.55
C LEU A 151 5.98 10.30 16.37
N ARG A 152 6.02 10.36 17.71
CA ARG A 152 4.92 9.95 18.59
C ARG A 152 3.58 10.57 18.22
N SER A 153 3.55 11.88 17.96
CA SER A 153 2.33 12.59 17.56
C SER A 153 1.74 12.07 16.24
N ARG A 154 2.58 11.63 15.30
CA ARG A 154 2.12 11.02 14.04
C ARG A 154 1.69 9.57 14.28
N ALA A 155 2.43 8.83 15.08
CA ALA A 155 2.14 7.44 15.43
C ALA A 155 0.77 7.30 16.13
N LEU A 156 0.46 8.18 17.09
CA LEU A 156 -0.84 8.21 17.76
C LEU A 156 -1.99 8.48 16.78
N ARG A 157 -1.81 9.42 15.83
CA ARG A 157 -2.82 9.72 14.79
C ARG A 157 -2.99 8.57 13.80
N PHE A 158 -1.90 7.89 13.45
CA PHE A 158 -1.95 6.70 12.63
C PHE A 158 -2.73 5.59 13.33
N MET A 159 -2.40 5.29 14.59
CA MET A 159 -3.10 4.26 15.37
C MET A 159 -4.58 4.59 15.55
N ASP A 160 -4.94 5.86 15.85
CA ASP A 160 -6.35 6.28 15.90
C ASP A 160 -7.09 5.98 14.59
N THR A 161 -6.49 6.32 13.46
CA THR A 161 -7.07 6.06 12.13
C THR A 161 -7.22 4.56 11.87
N PHE A 162 -6.17 3.79 12.18
CA PHE A 162 -6.13 2.34 12.00
C PHE A 162 -7.22 1.64 12.82
N ILE A 163 -7.37 1.99 14.10
CA ILE A 163 -8.35 1.39 15.00
C ILE A 163 -9.77 1.66 14.50
N ARG A 164 -10.08 2.92 14.15
CA ARG A 164 -11.40 3.28 13.63
C ARG A 164 -11.75 2.54 12.34
N ILE A 165 -10.77 2.31 11.47
CA ILE A 165 -10.96 1.53 10.23
C ILE A 165 -11.29 0.08 10.57
N LEU A 166 -10.56 -0.54 11.49
CA LEU A 166 -10.83 -1.91 11.94
C LEU A 166 -12.24 -2.04 12.51
N GLU A 167 -12.65 -1.12 13.38
CA GLU A 167 -14.00 -1.10 13.96
C GLU A 167 -15.08 -0.91 12.89
N THR A 168 -14.84 -0.05 11.90
CA THR A 168 -15.74 0.16 10.75
C THR A 168 -15.86 -1.12 9.90
N MET A 169 -14.81 -1.93 9.86
CA MET A 169 -14.83 -3.26 9.22
C MET A 169 -15.47 -4.34 10.10
N GLY A 170 -15.87 -4.02 11.33
CA GLY A 170 -16.44 -4.97 12.30
C GLY A 170 -15.39 -5.79 13.04
N HIS A 171 -14.13 -5.40 12.98
CA HIS A 171 -13.01 -6.05 13.67
C HIS A 171 -12.74 -5.36 15.01
N LYS A 172 -12.11 -6.08 15.94
CA LYS A 172 -11.85 -5.60 17.29
C LYS A 172 -10.38 -5.68 17.63
N ILE A 173 -9.98 -4.88 18.61
CA ILE A 173 -8.66 -4.96 19.21
C ILE A 173 -8.80 -5.54 20.60
N THR A 174 -7.99 -6.56 20.87
CA THR A 174 -7.95 -7.27 22.15
C THR A 174 -6.53 -7.25 22.69
N PHE A 175 -6.42 -7.29 24.00
CA PHE A 175 -5.14 -7.36 24.69
C PHE A 175 -5.07 -8.68 25.44
N GLU A 176 -4.07 -9.50 25.11
CA GLU A 176 -3.86 -10.81 25.70
C GLU A 176 -2.38 -11.00 25.98
N TYR A 177 -2.03 -11.50 27.16
CA TYR A 177 -0.64 -11.74 27.58
C TYR A 177 0.27 -10.51 27.37
N SER A 178 -0.23 -9.32 27.69
CA SER A 178 0.47 -8.03 27.51
C SER A 178 0.82 -7.71 26.05
N ARG A 179 0.09 -8.29 25.08
CA ARG A 179 0.24 -8.03 23.65
C ARG A 179 -1.07 -7.55 23.06
N CYS A 180 -0.96 -6.66 22.08
CA CYS A 180 -2.10 -6.12 21.36
C CYS A 180 -2.36 -6.94 20.10
N HIS A 181 -3.58 -7.40 19.94
CA HIS A 181 -4.01 -8.22 18.81
C HIS A 181 -5.19 -7.56 18.10
N VAL A 182 -5.25 -7.78 16.79
CA VAL A 182 -6.45 -7.51 15.99
C VAL A 182 -7.17 -8.83 15.80
N GLU A 183 -8.42 -8.90 16.25
CA GLU A 183 -9.29 -10.05 16.06
C GLU A 183 -10.02 -9.93 14.72
N MET A 184 -9.65 -10.79 13.76
CA MET A 184 -10.21 -10.84 12.41
C MET A 184 -10.48 -12.29 12.03
N PHE A 185 -11.71 -12.58 11.58
CA PHE A 185 -12.09 -13.91 11.08
C PHE A 185 -11.82 -15.06 12.07
N GLY A 186 -11.95 -14.80 13.37
CA GLY A 186 -11.65 -15.78 14.43
C GLY A 186 -10.15 -16.02 14.67
N GLN A 187 -9.28 -15.17 14.12
CA GLN A 187 -7.84 -15.22 14.33
C GLN A 187 -7.37 -13.95 15.05
N LEU A 188 -6.40 -14.12 15.95
CA LEU A 188 -5.70 -13.02 16.62
C LEU A 188 -4.39 -12.74 15.90
N ALA A 189 -4.26 -11.54 15.35
CA ALA A 189 -3.04 -11.07 14.70
C ALA A 189 -2.34 -10.05 15.61
N GLU A 190 -1.16 -10.39 16.13
CA GLU A 190 -0.35 -9.45 16.93
C GLU A 190 0.07 -8.25 16.08
N ILE A 191 -0.08 -7.05 16.62
CA ILE A 191 0.33 -5.81 15.96
C ILE A 191 1.34 -5.04 16.79
N ASN A 192 2.31 -4.44 16.12
CA ASN A 192 3.32 -3.57 16.73
C ASN A 192 3.60 -2.40 15.77
N LEU A 193 3.51 -1.15 16.26
CA LEU A 193 3.93 0.01 15.49
C LEU A 193 5.35 0.40 15.92
N ARG A 194 6.33 0.19 15.05
CA ARG A 194 7.74 0.47 15.35
C ARG A 194 8.32 1.41 14.31
N GLN A 195 9.18 2.32 14.77
CA GLN A 195 10.04 3.08 13.88
C GLN A 195 11.01 2.12 13.19
N LYS A 196 11.23 2.36 11.89
CA LYS A 196 12.21 1.60 11.13
C LYS A 196 13.60 2.08 11.52
N VAL A 197 14.47 1.14 11.89
CA VAL A 197 15.84 1.40 12.32
C VAL A 197 16.77 0.50 11.51
N TYR A 198 17.87 1.05 11.02
CA TYR A 198 18.92 0.31 10.32
C TYR A 198 19.96 -0.14 11.33
N ARG A 199 20.36 -1.42 11.24
CA ARG A 199 21.49 -1.96 12.00
C ARG A 199 22.77 -1.68 11.25
N ILE A 200 23.67 -0.92 11.85
CA ILE A 200 25.01 -0.68 11.35
C ILE A 200 25.95 -1.63 12.07
N ARG A 201 26.80 -2.32 11.30
CA ARG A 201 27.82 -3.22 11.83
C ARG A 201 29.17 -2.68 11.42
N ASP A 202 29.88 -2.10 12.38
CA ASP A 202 31.23 -1.64 12.20
C ASP A 202 32.19 -2.69 12.75
N LYS A 203 33.30 -2.93 12.05
CA LYS A 203 34.40 -3.75 12.56
C LYS A 203 35.59 -2.86 12.78
N ASP A 204 36.21 -2.96 13.96
CA ASP A 204 37.49 -2.33 14.19
C ASP A 204 38.64 -3.10 13.52
N GLU A 205 39.83 -2.50 13.50
CA GLU A 205 41.04 -3.09 12.89
C GLU A 205 41.44 -4.43 13.52
N SER A 206 41.01 -4.68 14.77
CA SER A 206 41.18 -5.95 15.48
C SER A 206 40.13 -7.01 15.15
N GLY A 207 39.16 -6.71 14.29
CA GLY A 207 38.10 -7.62 13.87
C GLY A 207 36.92 -7.74 14.83
N TRP A 208 36.89 -6.96 15.91
CA TRP A 208 35.75 -6.89 16.83
C TRP A 208 34.63 -6.06 16.19
N GLY A 209 33.44 -6.65 16.13
CA GLY A 209 32.25 -6.00 15.62
C GLY A 209 31.59 -5.15 16.70
N ARG A 210 31.28 -3.89 16.40
CA ARG A 210 30.32 -3.07 17.13
C ARG A 210 29.04 -2.99 16.34
N GLU A 211 27.92 -2.97 17.05
CA GLU A 211 26.61 -2.81 16.46
C GLU A 211 26.00 -1.52 16.96
N SER A 212 25.69 -0.63 16.03
CA SER A 212 24.96 0.60 16.28
C SER A 212 23.64 0.55 15.50
N TRP A 213 22.70 1.38 15.93
CA TRP A 213 21.37 1.45 15.35
C TRP A 213 21.13 2.89 14.92
N GLU A 214 20.86 3.11 13.64
CA GLU A 214 20.57 4.43 13.08
C GLU A 214 19.11 4.48 12.64
N ALA A 215 18.40 5.53 13.07
CA ALA A 215 17.02 5.76 12.66
C ALA A 215 16.93 5.87 11.14
N SER A 216 15.90 5.28 10.52
CA SER A 216 15.61 5.58 9.13
C SER A 216 15.10 7.01 9.02
N ASP A 217 15.71 7.79 8.13
CA ASP A 217 15.13 9.02 7.58
C ASP A 217 13.70 8.79 7.06
#